data_AF-A0A960DT24-F1
#
_entry.id   AF-A0A960DT24-F1
#
_cell.length_a   1.000
_cell.length_b   1.000
_cell.length_c   1.000
_cell.angle_alpha   90.00
_cell.angle_beta   90.00
_cell.angle_gamma   90.00
#
_symmetry.space_group_name_H-M   'P 1'
#
loop_
_entity.id
_entity.type
_entity.pdbx_description
1 polymer ?
#
loop_
_entity_poly.entity_id
_entity_poly.type
_entity_poly.pdbx_seq_one_letter_code
_entity_poly.pdbx_strand_id
1 'polypeptide(L)'
;TGNVDLVTLGLNLFSQGVDPEIDFSDIDAIRRTAEYCNRLGVHERHPYAGDLVYTAFSGSHQDAIKKGFAALYAEAEAAGRDRRDYETWAVPYLPIDPAHVGRTYEAVIRVNSQSGKGGVAYIMEMEHGFVLPRRLQIEFSKTIQHITEDSGTEISPASMWDAFEATYLPADSPLQLRSSELATAEDGSTSITAHLLVDGEPFSVTGTGNGPIAAFVAAIGQVGVEIDVVDYHEHSLGAGSGATAVAYVETVDGAHTTRWGVGTDPNIITASLKAVLGAAVRARAER
;
A
#
# COMPACT_ATOMS: atom_id res chain seq x y z
N THR A 1 -11.60 39.38 15.41
CA THR A 1 -10.73 39.83 14.30
C THR A 1 -9.27 39.91 14.73
N GLY A 2 -8.99 40.13 16.02
CA GLY A 2 -7.64 40.04 16.57
C GLY A 2 -6.73 41.18 16.12
N ASN A 3 -5.50 41.19 16.63
CA ASN A 3 -4.41 41.95 16.01
C ASN A 3 -3.88 41.18 14.79
N VAL A 4 -2.97 41.80 14.05
CA VAL A 4 -2.22 41.09 13.01
C VAL A 4 -1.44 39.91 13.61
N ASP A 5 -1.39 38.80 12.87
CA ASP A 5 -0.73 37.57 13.29
C ASP A 5 0.78 37.63 12.96
N LEU A 6 1.63 37.64 13.99
CA LEU A 6 3.09 37.77 13.84
C LEU A 6 3.72 36.53 13.23
N VAL A 7 3.13 35.34 13.44
CA VAL A 7 3.58 34.09 12.82
C VAL A 7 3.43 34.17 11.31
N THR A 8 2.26 34.61 10.83
CA THR A 8 1.98 34.80 9.40
C THR A 8 2.88 35.86 8.78
N LEU A 9 3.09 37.00 9.45
CA LEU A 9 4.00 38.03 8.93
C LEU A 9 5.45 37.51 8.82
N GLY A 10 5.96 36.88 9.87
CA GLY A 10 7.32 36.34 9.89
C GLY A 10 7.53 35.25 8.85
N LEU A 11 6.60 34.29 8.75
CA LEU A 11 6.72 33.20 7.79
C LEU A 11 6.41 33.59 6.34
N ASN A 12 5.66 34.67 6.11
CA ASN A 12 5.55 35.28 4.80
C ASN A 12 6.92 35.83 4.32
N LEU A 13 7.68 36.50 5.19
CA LEU A 13 9.04 36.94 4.88
C LEU A 13 9.96 35.74 4.61
N PHE A 14 9.96 34.77 5.52
CA PHE A 14 10.77 33.55 5.41
C PHE A 14 10.52 32.81 4.09
N SER A 15 9.25 32.60 3.71
CA SER A 15 8.88 31.90 2.47
C SER A 15 9.33 32.61 1.19
N GLN A 16 9.72 33.90 1.29
CA GLN A 16 10.23 34.71 0.18
C GLN A 16 11.74 34.98 0.31
N GLY A 17 12.44 34.27 1.19
CA GLY A 17 13.89 34.37 1.36
C GLY A 17 14.37 35.58 2.16
N VAL A 18 13.49 36.21 2.95
CA VAL A 18 13.85 37.29 3.87
C VAL A 18 13.84 36.76 5.30
N ASP A 19 14.95 36.94 6.03
CA ASP A 19 15.05 36.56 7.44
C ASP A 19 14.07 37.39 8.29
N PRO A 20 13.11 36.75 9.00
CA PRO A 20 12.17 37.47 9.87
C PRO A 20 12.79 37.93 11.20
N GLU A 21 14.04 37.57 11.52
CA GLU A 21 14.72 37.82 12.79
C GLU A 21 13.99 37.23 14.02
N ILE A 22 13.09 36.28 13.79
CA ILE A 22 12.30 35.58 14.81
C ILE A 22 12.33 34.08 14.49
N ASP A 23 12.56 33.26 15.50
CA ASP A 23 12.62 31.81 15.37
C ASP A 23 11.21 31.18 15.36
N PHE A 24 10.89 30.48 14.27
CA PHE A 24 9.65 29.71 14.09
C PHE A 24 9.92 28.21 13.86
N SER A 25 11.12 27.73 14.20
CA SER A 25 11.58 26.36 13.88
C SER A 25 10.78 25.24 14.57
N ASP A 26 10.06 25.55 15.66
CA ASP A 26 9.08 24.65 16.29
C ASP A 26 7.73 25.37 16.44
N ILE A 27 7.00 25.45 15.34
CA ILE A 27 5.72 26.15 15.29
C ILE A 27 4.65 25.49 16.16
N ASP A 28 4.77 24.19 16.43
CA ASP A 28 3.85 23.47 17.30
C ASP A 28 4.07 23.83 18.78
N ALA A 29 5.31 24.05 19.21
CA ALA A 29 5.57 24.60 20.55
C ALA A 29 4.98 26.00 20.72
N ILE A 30 5.09 26.84 19.68
CA ILE A 30 4.49 28.19 19.66
C ILE A 30 2.97 28.08 19.76
N ARG A 31 2.34 27.24 18.91
CA ARG A 31 0.90 26.99 18.92
C ARG A 31 0.43 26.48 20.29
N ARG A 32 1.04 25.42 20.83
CA ARG A 32 0.64 24.83 22.13
C ARG A 32 0.68 25.87 23.25
N THR A 33 1.76 26.68 23.28
CA THR A 33 1.90 27.77 24.25
C THR A 33 0.81 28.82 24.07
N ALA A 34 0.54 29.26 22.85
CA ALA A 34 -0.49 30.25 22.55
C ALA A 34 -1.90 29.75 22.92
N GLU A 35 -2.25 28.51 22.57
CA GLU A 35 -3.54 27.90 22.92
C GLU A 35 -3.69 27.75 24.45
N TYR A 36 -2.62 27.38 25.15
CA TYR A 36 -2.61 27.31 26.61
C TYR A 36 -2.84 28.68 27.26
N CYS A 37 -2.11 29.71 26.82
CA CYS A 37 -2.21 31.06 27.37
C CYS A 37 -3.56 31.72 27.07
N ASN A 38 -4.06 31.56 25.84
CA ASN A 38 -5.25 32.25 25.38
C ASN A 38 -6.54 31.47 25.63
N ARG A 39 -6.45 30.16 25.91
CA ARG A 39 -7.60 29.24 26.02
C ARG A 39 -8.49 29.24 24.78
N LEU A 40 -7.88 29.47 23.62
CA LEU A 40 -8.51 29.50 22.31
C LEU A 40 -7.67 28.64 21.36
N GLY A 41 -8.32 27.76 20.61
CA GLY A 41 -7.64 26.93 19.61
C GLY A 41 -7.17 27.75 18.41
N VAL A 42 -6.04 27.35 17.82
CA VAL A 42 -5.64 27.84 16.50
C VAL A 42 -6.48 27.11 15.45
N HIS A 43 -7.07 27.86 14.52
CA HIS A 43 -7.93 27.30 13.49
C HIS A 43 -7.14 26.33 12.59
N GLU A 44 -7.79 25.26 12.13
CA GLU A 44 -7.18 24.18 11.36
C GLU A 44 -6.57 24.66 10.03
N ARG A 45 -7.03 25.80 9.54
CA ARG A 45 -6.54 26.47 8.31
C ARG A 45 -5.74 27.74 8.59
N HIS A 46 -5.37 28.01 9.84
CA HIS A 46 -4.53 29.17 10.16
C HIS A 46 -3.18 29.02 9.46
N PRO A 47 -2.72 30.02 8.67
CA PRO A 47 -1.49 29.90 7.90
C PRO A 47 -0.32 29.36 8.73
N TYR A 48 0.41 28.41 8.15
CA TYR A 48 1.59 27.75 8.71
C TYR A 48 1.39 26.87 9.96
N ALA A 49 0.49 27.23 10.88
CA ALA A 49 0.34 26.55 12.18
C ALA A 49 -0.88 25.61 12.27
N GLY A 50 -1.88 25.82 11.42
CA GLY A 50 -3.11 25.03 11.42
C GLY A 50 -2.85 23.56 11.08
N ASP A 51 -3.74 22.67 11.53
CA ASP A 51 -3.59 21.23 11.32
C ASP A 51 -3.55 20.82 9.84
N LEU A 52 -4.23 21.54 8.95
CA LEU A 52 -4.45 21.11 7.57
C LEU A 52 -3.54 21.80 6.53
N VAL A 53 -2.62 22.66 6.96
CA VAL A 53 -1.89 23.56 6.05
C VAL A 53 -0.74 22.88 5.29
N TYR A 54 -0.29 21.73 5.76
CA TYR A 54 0.70 20.88 5.07
C TYR A 54 0.09 19.56 4.61
N THR A 55 -1.24 19.54 4.41
CA THR A 55 -1.99 18.35 4.03
C THR A 55 -2.46 18.44 2.58
N ALA A 56 -2.21 17.39 1.79
CA ALA A 56 -2.77 17.27 0.44
C ALA A 56 -3.81 16.15 0.37
N PHE A 57 -5.05 16.51 0.07
CA PHE A 57 -6.17 15.55 -0.08
C PHE A 57 -6.35 15.05 -1.52
N SER A 58 -5.88 15.82 -2.51
CA SER A 58 -6.02 15.46 -3.93
C SER A 58 -4.90 14.52 -4.36
N GLY A 59 -5.25 13.38 -4.97
CA GLY A 59 -4.27 12.46 -5.54
C GLY A 59 -3.36 13.11 -6.60
N SER A 60 -3.86 14.09 -7.36
CA SER A 60 -3.01 14.83 -8.31
C SER A 60 -2.03 15.78 -7.62
N HIS A 61 -2.41 16.37 -6.48
CA HIS A 61 -1.49 17.18 -5.67
C HIS A 61 -0.45 16.28 -5.00
N GLN A 62 -0.87 15.12 -4.47
CA GLN A 62 0.03 14.14 -3.87
C GLN A 62 1.07 13.62 -4.86
N ASP A 63 0.67 13.30 -6.11
CA ASP A 63 1.59 12.87 -7.17
C ASP A 63 2.60 13.97 -7.53
N ALA A 64 2.15 15.22 -7.66
CA ALA A 64 3.04 16.35 -7.94
C ALA A 64 4.01 16.62 -6.78
N ILE A 65 3.55 16.54 -5.53
CA ILE A 65 4.38 16.66 -4.33
C ILE A 65 5.42 15.54 -4.30
N LYS A 66 5.01 14.28 -4.54
CA LYS A 66 5.92 13.12 -4.61
C LYS A 66 7.02 13.32 -5.66
N LYS A 67 6.66 13.83 -6.85
CA LYS A 67 7.62 14.15 -7.91
C LYS A 67 8.58 15.28 -7.52
N GLY A 68 8.08 16.33 -6.84
CA GLY A 68 8.91 17.41 -6.32
C GLY A 68 9.95 16.92 -5.31
N PHE A 69 9.52 16.11 -4.33
CA PHE A 69 10.45 15.49 -3.38
C PHE A 69 11.45 14.56 -4.06
N ALA A 70 11.01 13.71 -4.98
CA ALA A 70 11.91 12.80 -5.69
C ALA A 70 12.99 13.54 -6.49
N ALA A 71 12.65 14.67 -7.12
CA ALA A 71 13.61 15.51 -7.83
C ALA A 71 14.66 16.12 -6.87
N LEU A 72 14.22 16.71 -5.76
CA LEU A 72 15.12 17.26 -4.75
C LEU A 72 16.07 16.20 -4.16
N TYR A 73 15.54 15.02 -3.87
CA TYR A 73 16.33 13.95 -3.24
C TYR A 73 17.31 13.29 -4.20
N ALA A 74 16.97 13.16 -5.48
CA ALA A 74 17.88 12.62 -6.49
C ALA A 74 19.14 13.47 -6.63
N GLU A 75 19.02 14.80 -6.56
CA GLU A 75 20.15 15.72 -6.60
C GLU A 75 21.05 15.59 -5.36
N ALA A 76 20.45 15.49 -4.17
CA ALA A 76 21.18 15.29 -2.92
C ALA A 76 21.90 13.93 -2.89
N GLU A 77 21.24 12.86 -3.32
CA GLU A 77 21.81 11.51 -3.38
C GLU A 77 22.96 11.40 -4.38
N ALA A 78 22.82 11.98 -5.58
CA ALA A 78 23.89 12.00 -6.57
C ALA A 78 25.15 12.72 -6.06
N ALA A 79 24.97 13.69 -5.15
CA ALA A 79 26.06 14.43 -4.50
C ALA A 79 26.53 13.81 -3.17
N GLY A 80 25.90 12.72 -2.70
CA GLY A 80 26.21 12.10 -1.40
C GLY A 80 25.89 12.97 -0.19
N ARG A 81 24.90 13.88 -0.30
CA ARG A 81 24.49 14.84 0.74
C ARG A 81 23.20 14.37 1.43
N ASP A 82 22.89 14.94 2.60
CA ASP A 82 21.60 14.69 3.27
C ASP A 82 20.46 15.11 2.33
N ARG A 83 19.36 14.35 2.29
CA ARG A 83 18.21 14.64 1.41
C ARG A 83 17.56 16.01 1.68
N ARG A 84 17.82 16.59 2.84
CA ARG A 84 17.38 17.95 3.24
C ARG A 84 18.40 19.04 2.88
N ASP A 85 19.53 18.66 2.30
CA ASP A 85 20.56 19.59 1.85
C ASP A 85 20.28 20.01 0.39
N TYR A 86 19.25 20.83 0.22
CA TYR A 86 18.89 21.45 -1.04
C TYR A 86 19.04 22.98 -0.94
N GLU A 87 19.42 23.62 -2.04
CA GLU A 87 19.60 25.08 -2.09
C GLU A 87 18.27 25.82 -2.26
N THR A 88 17.34 25.26 -3.04
CA THR A 88 16.04 25.87 -3.34
C THR A 88 14.91 24.86 -3.12
N TRP A 89 13.91 25.27 -2.36
CA TRP A 89 12.67 24.50 -2.20
C TRP A 89 11.82 24.58 -3.47
N ALA A 90 11.46 23.44 -4.04
CA ALA A 90 10.75 23.36 -5.33
C ALA A 90 9.66 22.27 -5.34
N VAL A 91 8.95 22.08 -4.23
CA VAL A 91 7.86 21.09 -4.16
C VAL A 91 6.51 21.76 -4.46
N PRO A 92 5.76 21.31 -5.49
CA PRO A 92 4.46 21.88 -5.82
C PRO A 92 3.49 21.87 -4.64
N TYR A 93 2.63 22.88 -4.54
CA TYR A 93 1.57 23.01 -3.51
C TYR A 93 2.05 23.20 -2.06
N LEU A 94 3.34 23.04 -1.77
CA LEU A 94 3.93 23.33 -0.46
C LEU A 94 4.76 24.62 -0.55
N PRO A 95 4.33 25.73 0.06
CA PRO A 95 5.04 27.01 -0.08
C PRO A 95 6.40 27.04 0.63
N ILE A 96 6.58 26.19 1.65
CA ILE A 96 7.84 25.97 2.37
C ILE A 96 8.00 24.47 2.63
N ASP A 97 9.21 24.04 2.98
CA ASP A 97 9.39 22.74 3.61
C ASP A 97 8.77 22.76 5.02
N PRO A 98 7.78 21.89 5.31
CA PRO A 98 7.22 21.78 6.67
C PRO A 98 8.29 21.53 7.73
N ALA A 99 9.39 20.86 7.38
CA ALA A 99 10.47 20.56 8.31
C ALA A 99 11.18 21.82 8.83
N HIS A 100 11.19 22.92 8.08
CA HIS A 100 11.77 24.20 8.51
C HIS A 100 11.04 24.82 9.70
N VAL A 101 9.80 24.40 9.97
CA VAL A 101 9.00 24.86 11.11
C VAL A 101 8.66 23.71 12.08
N GLY A 102 9.37 22.58 11.96
CA GLY A 102 9.21 21.43 12.85
C GLY A 102 7.99 20.56 12.53
N ARG A 103 7.41 20.70 11.33
CA ARG A 103 6.25 19.93 10.86
C ARG A 103 6.64 18.92 9.78
N THR A 104 5.69 18.08 9.43
CA THR A 104 5.80 17.11 8.34
C THR A 104 4.70 17.35 7.31
N TYR A 105 5.02 17.09 6.04
CA TYR A 105 3.98 16.95 5.03
C TYR A 105 3.14 15.71 5.32
N GLU A 106 1.82 15.88 5.34
CA GLU A 106 0.87 14.78 5.54
C GLU A 106 0.12 14.49 4.24
N ALA A 107 0.45 13.36 3.61
CA ALA A 107 -0.37 12.81 2.54
C ALA A 107 -1.60 12.12 3.16
N VAL A 108 -2.64 12.89 3.48
CA VAL A 108 -3.91 12.29 3.93
C VAL A 108 -4.62 11.71 2.72
N ILE A 109 -4.41 10.41 2.49
CA ILE A 109 -5.08 9.66 1.42
C ILE A 109 -6.47 9.30 1.93
N ARG A 110 -7.45 10.11 1.53
CA ARG A 110 -8.88 9.76 1.64
C ARG A 110 -9.27 9.06 0.35
N VAL A 111 -9.48 7.75 0.43
CA VAL A 111 -10.10 7.01 -0.67
C VAL A 111 -11.60 7.19 -0.58
N ASN A 112 -12.13 7.99 -1.51
CA ASN A 112 -13.56 8.12 -1.76
C ASN A 112 -13.87 7.55 -3.15
N SER A 113 -15.15 7.49 -3.49
CA SER A 113 -15.64 6.95 -4.77
C SER A 113 -15.02 7.62 -6.01
N GLN A 114 -14.36 8.79 -5.86
CA GLN A 114 -13.74 9.56 -6.94
C GLN A 114 -12.20 9.41 -7.03
N SER A 115 -11.49 9.13 -5.92
CA SER A 115 -10.02 9.04 -5.86
C SER A 115 -9.44 7.61 -6.00
N GLY A 116 -10.31 6.60 -6.14
CA GLY A 116 -10.10 5.20 -5.74
C GLY A 116 -8.99 4.34 -6.35
N LYS A 117 -8.25 4.76 -7.38
CA LYS A 117 -7.24 3.89 -8.05
C LYS A 117 -5.79 4.22 -7.71
N GLY A 118 -5.49 5.49 -7.39
CA GLY A 118 -4.12 5.92 -7.05
C GLY A 118 -3.80 5.75 -5.58
N GLY A 119 -4.77 6.02 -4.70
CA GLY A 119 -4.59 5.96 -3.25
C GLY A 119 -4.37 4.54 -2.73
N VAL A 120 -5.07 3.55 -3.29
CA VAL A 120 -4.95 2.14 -2.88
C VAL A 120 -3.54 1.61 -3.13
N ALA A 121 -3.02 1.78 -4.34
CA ALA A 121 -1.68 1.29 -4.68
C ALA A 121 -0.59 1.93 -3.80
N TYR A 122 -0.70 3.24 -3.56
CA TYR A 122 0.27 3.94 -2.72
C TYR A 122 0.21 3.49 -1.26
N ILE A 123 -0.98 3.38 -0.65
CA ILE A 123 -1.13 2.93 0.74
C ILE A 123 -0.57 1.52 0.90
N MET A 124 -0.94 0.60 -0.01
CA MET A 124 -0.49 -0.79 0.04
C MET A 124 1.03 -0.91 -0.06
N GLU A 125 1.67 -0.13 -0.93
CA GLU A 125 3.13 -0.12 -1.09
C GLU A 125 3.83 0.55 0.10
N MET A 126 3.39 1.75 0.51
CA MET A 126 4.11 2.56 1.51
C MET A 126 3.90 2.09 2.95
N GLU A 127 2.68 1.67 3.31
CA GLU A 127 2.37 1.26 4.68
C GLU A 127 2.61 -0.24 4.90
N HIS A 128 2.46 -1.06 3.84
CA HIS A 128 2.50 -2.52 3.96
C HIS A 128 3.55 -3.21 3.08
N GLY A 129 4.20 -2.50 2.14
CA GLY A 129 5.21 -3.07 1.24
C GLY A 129 4.63 -3.86 0.06
N PHE A 130 3.31 -3.86 -0.16
CA PHE A 130 2.64 -4.60 -1.22
C PHE A 130 2.59 -3.80 -2.52
N VAL A 131 3.53 -4.07 -3.43
CA VAL A 131 3.52 -3.57 -4.80
C VAL A 131 2.49 -4.35 -5.64
N LEU A 132 1.24 -3.90 -5.62
CA LEU A 132 0.15 -4.60 -6.32
C LEU A 132 0.29 -4.45 -7.86
N PRO A 133 0.16 -5.54 -8.64
CA PRO A 133 0.05 -5.45 -10.10
C PRO A 133 -1.13 -4.58 -10.53
N ARG A 134 -1.01 -3.91 -11.69
CA ARG A 134 -2.00 -2.90 -12.11
C ARG A 134 -3.43 -3.45 -12.20
N ARG A 135 -3.60 -4.69 -12.66
CA ARG A 135 -4.92 -5.34 -12.76
C ARG A 135 -5.48 -5.70 -11.39
N LEU A 136 -4.65 -6.13 -10.45
CA LEU A 136 -5.03 -6.33 -9.05
C LEU A 136 -5.44 -5.02 -8.37
N GLN A 137 -4.71 -3.92 -8.61
CA GLN A 137 -5.12 -2.60 -8.11
C GLN A 137 -6.55 -2.26 -8.56
N ILE A 138 -6.87 -2.51 -9.83
CA ILE A 138 -8.21 -2.25 -10.38
C ILE A 138 -9.26 -3.14 -9.73
N GLU A 139 -8.97 -4.42 -9.53
CA GLU A 139 -9.89 -5.35 -8.86
C GLU A 139 -10.15 -4.92 -7.42
N PHE A 140 -9.09 -4.68 -6.65
CA PHE A 140 -9.21 -4.32 -5.25
C PHE A 140 -9.86 -2.95 -5.05
N SER A 141 -9.59 -1.97 -5.93
CA SER A 141 -10.31 -0.69 -5.93
C SER A 141 -11.82 -0.85 -6.05
N LYS A 142 -12.33 -1.86 -6.77
CA LYS A 142 -13.78 -2.12 -6.86
C LYS A 142 -14.33 -2.65 -5.54
N THR A 143 -13.60 -3.54 -4.87
CA THR A 143 -13.95 -4.01 -3.51
C THR A 143 -14.06 -2.84 -2.54
N ILE A 144 -13.09 -1.92 -2.58
CA ILE A 144 -13.10 -0.73 -1.74
C ILE A 144 -14.27 0.19 -2.09
N GLN A 145 -14.57 0.39 -3.38
CA GLN A 145 -15.72 1.18 -3.82
C GLN A 145 -17.02 0.64 -3.26
N HIS A 146 -17.27 -0.67 -3.36
CA HIS A 146 -18.47 -1.29 -2.81
C HIS A 146 -18.59 -1.05 -1.29
N ILE A 147 -17.50 -1.23 -0.54
CA ILE A 147 -17.48 -0.98 0.91
C ILE A 147 -17.84 0.48 1.22
N THR A 148 -17.28 1.44 0.47
CA THR A 148 -17.53 2.88 0.70
C THR A 148 -18.91 3.35 0.25
N GLU A 149 -19.49 2.72 -0.78
CA GLU A 149 -20.85 3.02 -1.24
C GLU A 149 -21.90 2.53 -0.23
N ASP A 150 -21.69 1.36 0.37
CA ASP A 150 -22.56 0.79 1.40
C ASP A 150 -22.48 1.56 2.72
N SER A 151 -21.31 2.11 3.06
CA SER A 151 -21.10 2.85 4.32
C SER A 151 -21.39 4.36 4.22
N GLY A 152 -21.43 4.92 3.00
CA GLY A 152 -21.58 6.36 2.75
C GLY A 152 -20.40 7.20 3.27
N THR A 153 -19.26 6.58 3.58
CA THR A 153 -18.11 7.20 4.25
C THR A 153 -16.80 6.87 3.54
N GLU A 154 -15.79 7.71 3.79
CA GLU A 154 -14.41 7.49 3.35
C GLU A 154 -13.81 6.27 4.06
N ILE A 155 -12.94 5.52 3.37
CA ILE A 155 -12.21 4.40 3.99
C ILE A 155 -10.86 4.88 4.54
N SER A 156 -10.54 4.47 5.77
CA SER A 156 -9.22 4.71 6.38
C SER A 156 -8.16 3.74 5.83
N PRO A 157 -6.85 4.07 5.90
CA PRO A 157 -5.78 3.13 5.53
C PRO A 157 -5.86 1.80 6.29
N ALA A 158 -6.12 1.84 7.59
CA ALA A 158 -6.31 0.63 8.40
C ALA A 158 -7.48 -0.23 7.90
N SER A 159 -8.63 0.39 7.65
CA SER A 159 -9.80 -0.32 7.11
C SER A 159 -9.56 -0.86 5.70
N MET A 160 -8.73 -0.19 4.90
CA MET A 160 -8.31 -0.69 3.59
C MET A 160 -7.44 -1.93 3.72
N TRP A 161 -6.49 -1.93 4.66
CA TRP A 161 -5.68 -3.11 4.96
C TRP A 161 -6.54 -4.27 5.46
N ASP A 162 -7.47 -4.02 6.40
CA ASP A 162 -8.41 -5.05 6.88
C ASP A 162 -9.23 -5.65 5.73
N ALA A 163 -9.69 -4.79 4.80
CA ALA A 163 -10.40 -5.24 3.60
C ALA A 163 -9.49 -6.06 2.66
N PHE A 164 -8.23 -5.68 2.52
CA PHE A 164 -7.26 -6.43 1.73
C PHE A 164 -7.00 -7.81 2.33
N GLU A 165 -6.72 -7.89 3.64
CA GLU A 165 -6.49 -9.16 4.33
C GLU A 165 -7.73 -10.05 4.27
N ALA A 166 -8.91 -9.52 4.56
CA ALA A 166 -10.15 -10.29 4.47
C ALA A 166 -10.42 -10.84 3.06
N THR A 167 -10.01 -10.11 2.02
CA THR A 167 -10.25 -10.52 0.62
C THR A 167 -9.19 -11.50 0.10
N TYR A 168 -7.92 -11.28 0.40
CA TYR A 168 -6.80 -11.96 -0.25
C TYR A 168 -5.94 -12.80 0.70
N LEU A 169 -5.94 -12.52 2.00
CA LEU A 169 -5.15 -13.22 3.02
C LEU A 169 -6.02 -13.65 4.22
N PRO A 170 -7.19 -14.28 4.02
CA PRO A 170 -8.08 -14.59 5.13
C PRO A 170 -7.43 -15.60 6.08
N ALA A 171 -7.44 -15.29 7.39
CA ALA A 171 -6.90 -16.18 8.42
C ALA A 171 -7.63 -17.54 8.44
N ASP A 172 -8.95 -17.50 8.32
CA ASP A 172 -9.82 -18.69 8.27
C ASP A 172 -10.18 -19.05 6.82
N SER A 173 -9.16 -19.42 6.04
CA SER A 173 -9.38 -19.90 4.66
C SER A 173 -9.95 -21.33 4.65
N PRO A 174 -10.96 -21.64 3.80
CA PRO A 174 -11.47 -23.00 3.62
C PRO A 174 -10.48 -23.93 2.90
N LEU A 175 -9.49 -23.37 2.20
CA LEU A 175 -8.38 -24.14 1.62
C LEU A 175 -7.07 -23.66 2.27
N GLN A 176 -6.38 -24.56 2.97
CA GLN A 176 -5.12 -24.23 3.66
C GLN A 176 -4.01 -25.18 3.22
N LEU A 177 -2.87 -24.63 2.81
CA LEU A 177 -1.67 -25.41 2.55
C LEU A 177 -0.99 -25.77 3.87
N ARG A 178 -0.80 -27.07 4.15
CA ARG A 178 -0.06 -27.56 5.32
C ARG A 178 1.39 -27.88 5.00
N SER A 179 1.62 -28.59 3.91
CA SER A 179 2.96 -28.89 3.42
C SER A 179 2.90 -29.25 1.93
N SER A 180 4.05 -29.16 1.28
CA SER A 180 4.21 -29.56 -0.12
C SER A 180 5.58 -30.17 -0.34
N GLU A 181 5.63 -31.21 -1.17
CA GLU A 181 6.85 -31.85 -1.64
C GLU A 181 6.91 -31.67 -3.16
N LEU A 182 8.06 -31.22 -3.65
CA LEU A 182 8.31 -30.99 -5.08
C LEU A 182 9.44 -31.90 -5.54
N ALA A 183 9.25 -32.52 -6.69
CA ALA A 183 10.30 -33.23 -7.39
C ALA A 183 10.38 -32.74 -8.83
N THR A 184 11.60 -32.46 -9.29
CA THR A 184 11.86 -32.06 -10.67
C THR A 184 12.57 -33.21 -11.37
N ALA A 185 11.98 -33.69 -12.47
CA ALA A 185 12.56 -34.74 -13.30
C ALA A 185 13.60 -34.17 -14.26
N GLU A 186 14.43 -35.04 -14.83
CA GLU A 186 15.50 -34.67 -15.77
C GLU A 186 14.96 -34.02 -17.06
N ASP A 187 13.73 -34.33 -17.45
CA ASP A 187 13.05 -33.75 -18.61
C ASP A 187 12.49 -32.33 -18.34
N GLY A 188 12.71 -31.81 -17.13
CA GLY A 188 12.23 -30.49 -16.70
C GLY A 188 10.79 -30.48 -16.18
N SER A 189 10.09 -31.62 -16.19
CA SER A 189 8.78 -31.73 -15.57
C SER A 189 8.89 -31.64 -14.05
N THR A 190 7.92 -30.98 -13.41
CA THR A 190 7.81 -30.86 -11.97
C THR A 190 6.57 -31.61 -11.51
N SER A 191 6.73 -32.49 -10.52
CA SER A 191 5.62 -33.08 -9.77
C SER A 191 5.52 -32.44 -8.39
N ILE A 192 4.29 -32.31 -7.91
CA ILE A 192 4.00 -31.83 -6.56
C ILE A 192 3.05 -32.78 -5.86
N THR A 193 3.34 -33.07 -4.59
CA THR A 193 2.39 -33.63 -3.63
C THR A 193 2.14 -32.58 -2.59
N ALA A 194 0.89 -32.15 -2.42
CA ALA A 194 0.52 -31.14 -1.43
C ALA A 194 -0.51 -31.69 -0.45
N HIS A 195 -0.28 -31.43 0.83
CA HIS A 195 -1.20 -31.73 1.91
C HIS A 195 -1.95 -30.46 2.27
N LEU A 196 -3.27 -30.51 2.11
CA LEU A 196 -4.18 -29.42 2.32
C LEU A 196 -5.10 -29.72 3.51
N LEU A 197 -5.67 -28.68 4.10
CA LEU A 197 -6.98 -28.80 4.75
C LEU A 197 -8.03 -28.20 3.81
N VAL A 198 -9.10 -28.96 3.58
CA VAL A 198 -10.26 -28.55 2.81
C VAL A 198 -11.45 -28.56 3.77
N ASP A 199 -11.96 -27.38 4.10
CA ASP A 199 -13.03 -27.19 5.10
C ASP A 199 -12.72 -27.85 6.46
N GLY A 200 -11.45 -27.85 6.84
CA GLY A 200 -10.95 -28.46 8.08
C GLY A 200 -10.55 -29.93 7.95
N GLU A 201 -10.90 -30.61 6.87
CA GLU A 201 -10.58 -32.03 6.65
C GLU A 201 -9.24 -32.19 5.89
N PRO A 202 -8.34 -33.09 6.34
CA PRO A 202 -7.10 -33.37 5.62
C PRO A 202 -7.33 -33.95 4.23
N PHE A 203 -6.71 -33.35 3.22
CA PHE A 203 -6.80 -33.78 1.83
C PHE A 203 -5.42 -33.74 1.17
N SER A 204 -5.07 -34.77 0.41
CA SER A 204 -3.78 -34.81 -0.32
C SER A 204 -4.04 -34.75 -1.82
N VAL A 205 -3.38 -33.81 -2.49
CA VAL A 205 -3.46 -33.65 -3.94
C VAL A 205 -2.10 -33.88 -4.57
N THR A 206 -2.11 -34.40 -5.80
CA THR A 206 -0.90 -34.58 -6.59
C THR A 206 -1.07 -34.00 -7.98
N GLY A 207 -0.02 -33.42 -8.55
CA GLY A 207 -0.10 -32.85 -9.89
C GLY A 207 1.26 -32.78 -10.56
N THR A 208 1.25 -32.65 -11.87
CA THR A 208 2.45 -32.51 -12.70
C THR A 208 2.31 -31.33 -13.64
N GLY A 209 3.43 -30.68 -13.96
CA GLY A 209 3.46 -29.51 -14.84
C GLY A 209 4.89 -29.15 -15.24
N ASN A 210 5.03 -28.07 -16.00
CA ASN A 210 6.33 -27.52 -16.41
C ASN A 210 7.00 -26.64 -15.33
N GLY A 211 6.44 -26.62 -14.12
CA GLY A 211 6.95 -25.87 -12.98
C GLY A 211 6.03 -26.02 -11.77
N PRO A 212 6.42 -25.49 -10.59
CA PRO A 212 5.68 -25.65 -9.34
C PRO A 212 4.24 -25.14 -9.40
N ILE A 213 4.03 -23.95 -9.99
CA ILE A 213 2.69 -23.35 -10.12
C ILE A 213 1.80 -24.22 -11.01
N ALA A 214 2.27 -24.59 -12.20
CA ALA A 214 1.51 -25.42 -13.14
C ALA A 214 1.17 -26.79 -12.54
N ALA A 215 2.13 -27.43 -11.87
CA ALA A 215 1.92 -28.70 -11.20
C ALA A 215 0.87 -28.59 -10.08
N PHE A 216 0.89 -27.49 -9.32
CA PHE A 216 -0.06 -27.29 -8.23
C PHE A 216 -1.46 -26.92 -8.73
N VAL A 217 -1.58 -26.12 -9.79
CA VAL A 217 -2.86 -25.84 -10.45
C VAL A 217 -3.52 -27.13 -10.92
N ALA A 218 -2.75 -28.03 -11.55
CA ALA A 218 -3.25 -29.35 -11.94
C ALA A 218 -3.69 -30.20 -10.73
N ALA A 219 -3.00 -30.08 -9.60
CA ALA A 219 -3.35 -30.78 -8.36
C ALA A 219 -4.65 -30.23 -7.74
N ILE A 220 -4.87 -28.91 -7.76
CA ILE A 220 -6.04 -28.23 -7.20
C ILE A 220 -7.35 -28.60 -7.92
N GLY A 221 -7.29 -29.05 -9.17
CA GLY A 221 -8.46 -29.65 -9.85
C GLY A 221 -9.11 -30.78 -9.05
N GLN A 222 -8.34 -31.52 -8.24
CA GLN A 222 -8.83 -32.63 -7.41
C GLN A 222 -9.69 -32.19 -6.21
N VAL A 223 -9.59 -30.91 -5.81
CA VAL A 223 -10.50 -30.33 -4.80
C VAL A 223 -11.74 -29.70 -5.43
N GLY A 224 -11.98 -29.94 -6.73
CA GLY A 224 -13.18 -29.50 -7.45
C GLY A 224 -13.13 -28.05 -7.92
N VAL A 225 -11.96 -27.42 -7.94
CA VAL A 225 -11.76 -26.05 -8.40
C VAL A 225 -10.92 -26.06 -9.68
N GLU A 226 -11.49 -25.56 -10.77
CA GLU A 226 -10.81 -25.42 -12.06
C GLU A 226 -10.43 -23.95 -12.27
N ILE A 227 -9.13 -23.69 -12.37
CA ILE A 227 -8.54 -22.38 -12.61
C ILE A 227 -7.36 -22.52 -13.57
N ASP A 228 -7.15 -21.51 -14.42
CA ASP A 228 -5.97 -21.38 -15.28
C ASP A 228 -5.21 -20.11 -14.93
N VAL A 229 -3.88 -20.18 -14.89
CA VAL A 229 -3.02 -19.03 -14.58
C VAL A 229 -2.81 -18.17 -15.82
N VAL A 230 -3.00 -16.86 -15.67
CA VAL A 230 -2.87 -15.85 -16.73
C VAL A 230 -1.62 -14.99 -16.54
N ASP A 231 -1.35 -14.58 -15.31
CA ASP A 231 -0.23 -13.70 -14.98
C ASP A 231 0.33 -14.01 -13.59
N TYR A 232 1.61 -13.70 -13.38
CA TYR A 232 2.35 -13.96 -12.14
C TYR A 232 3.32 -12.82 -11.85
N HIS A 233 3.27 -12.31 -10.62
CA HIS A 233 4.21 -11.29 -10.12
C HIS A 233 4.70 -11.69 -8.73
N GLU A 234 5.93 -11.30 -8.41
CA GLU A 234 6.55 -11.60 -7.11
C GLU A 234 7.55 -10.52 -6.72
N HIS A 235 7.61 -10.21 -5.43
CA HIS A 235 8.71 -9.43 -4.85
C HIS A 235 8.92 -9.77 -3.37
N SER A 236 9.98 -9.21 -2.78
CA SER A 236 10.29 -9.36 -1.36
C SER A 236 9.70 -8.24 -0.51
N LEU A 237 9.06 -8.59 0.60
CA LEU A 237 8.74 -7.71 1.71
C LEU A 237 9.95 -7.59 2.64
N GLY A 238 10.53 -6.39 2.73
CA GLY A 238 11.75 -6.12 3.49
C GLY A 238 13.03 -6.51 2.73
N ALA A 239 14.14 -6.59 3.45
CA ALA A 239 15.47 -6.83 2.86
C ALA A 239 16.27 -7.90 3.64
N GLY A 240 17.17 -8.57 2.94
CA GLY A 240 18.07 -9.58 3.52
C GLY A 240 17.53 -11.00 3.47
N SER A 241 18.27 -11.95 4.06
CA SER A 241 18.00 -13.39 3.98
C SER A 241 16.76 -13.86 4.75
N GLY A 242 16.12 -12.98 5.53
CA GLY A 242 14.88 -13.25 6.25
C GLY A 242 13.67 -12.53 5.67
N ALA A 243 13.80 -11.94 4.47
CA ALA A 243 12.68 -11.27 3.82
C ALA A 243 11.56 -12.25 3.49
N THR A 244 10.32 -11.81 3.66
CA THR A 244 9.13 -12.58 3.29
C THR A 244 8.85 -12.36 1.81
N ALA A 245 8.61 -13.41 1.03
CA ALA A 245 8.16 -13.26 -0.34
C ALA A 245 6.66 -12.97 -0.38
N VAL A 246 6.24 -12.12 -1.32
CA VAL A 246 4.83 -11.97 -1.70
C VAL A 246 4.68 -12.33 -3.17
N ALA A 247 3.70 -13.18 -3.45
CA ALA A 247 3.35 -13.62 -4.78
C ALA A 247 1.91 -13.20 -5.12
N TYR A 248 1.71 -12.82 -6.38
CA TYR A 248 0.42 -12.44 -6.95
C TYR A 248 0.17 -13.33 -8.16
N VAL A 249 -0.94 -14.07 -8.14
CA VAL A 249 -1.33 -14.96 -9.23
C VAL A 249 -2.67 -14.49 -9.77
N GLU A 250 -2.70 -14.14 -11.06
CA GLU A 250 -3.95 -13.93 -11.78
C GLU A 250 -4.40 -15.24 -12.40
N THR A 251 -5.65 -15.62 -12.12
CA THR A 251 -6.27 -16.79 -12.72
C THR A 251 -7.56 -16.43 -13.42
N VAL A 252 -8.02 -17.33 -14.28
CA VAL A 252 -9.37 -17.35 -14.82
C VAL A 252 -10.03 -18.67 -14.46
N ASP A 253 -11.29 -18.61 -14.04
CA ASP A 253 -12.11 -19.81 -13.82
C ASP A 253 -12.78 -20.28 -15.13
N GLY A 254 -13.48 -21.42 -15.06
CA GLY A 254 -14.23 -21.97 -16.19
C GLY A 254 -15.35 -21.07 -16.73
N ALA A 255 -15.74 -20.01 -16.01
CA ALA A 255 -16.68 -18.99 -16.47
C ALA A 255 -15.97 -17.76 -17.10
N HIS A 256 -14.65 -17.84 -17.30
CA HIS A 256 -13.78 -16.75 -17.75
C HIS A 256 -13.76 -15.54 -16.81
N THR A 257 -14.08 -15.75 -15.53
CA THR A 257 -13.98 -14.68 -14.54
C THR A 257 -12.57 -14.63 -13.99
N THR A 258 -11.97 -13.45 -14.06
CA THR A 258 -10.63 -13.22 -13.51
C THR A 258 -10.68 -13.22 -11.98
N ARG A 259 -9.73 -13.94 -11.36
CA ARG A 259 -9.52 -13.99 -9.91
C ARG A 259 -8.04 -13.79 -9.62
N TRP A 260 -7.75 -12.84 -8.76
CA TRP A 260 -6.41 -12.70 -8.18
C TRP A 260 -6.30 -13.46 -6.85
N GLY A 261 -5.19 -14.13 -6.67
CA GLY A 261 -4.76 -14.66 -5.38
C GLY A 261 -3.46 -14.01 -4.94
N VAL A 262 -3.32 -13.80 -3.63
CA VAL A 262 -2.11 -13.24 -3.01
C VAL A 262 -1.62 -14.23 -1.97
N GLY A 263 -0.31 -14.44 -1.91
CA GLY A 263 0.29 -15.35 -0.94
C GLY A 263 1.58 -14.76 -0.39
N THR A 264 1.76 -14.89 0.92
CA THR A 264 2.98 -14.47 1.61
C THR A 264 3.62 -15.64 2.36
N ASP A 265 4.93 -15.79 2.21
CA ASP A 265 5.71 -16.79 2.95
C ASP A 265 7.22 -16.47 2.87
N PRO A 266 8.03 -16.80 3.89
CA PRO A 266 9.49 -16.74 3.79
C PRO A 266 10.07 -17.56 2.62
N ASN A 267 9.34 -18.59 2.16
CA ASN A 267 9.70 -19.37 0.99
C ASN A 267 8.90 -18.91 -0.25
N ILE A 268 9.62 -18.51 -1.31
CA ILE A 268 9.08 -18.06 -2.60
C ILE A 268 8.08 -19.04 -3.21
N ILE A 269 8.41 -20.34 -3.17
CA ILE A 269 7.53 -21.38 -3.71
C ILE A 269 6.26 -21.46 -2.86
N THR A 270 6.38 -21.52 -1.54
CA THR A 270 5.21 -21.55 -0.65
C THR A 270 4.32 -20.31 -0.82
N ALA A 271 4.91 -19.12 -0.97
CA ALA A 271 4.17 -17.89 -1.27
C ALA A 271 3.38 -18.02 -2.57
N SER A 272 4.01 -18.56 -3.62
CA SER A 272 3.37 -18.83 -4.92
C SER A 272 2.22 -19.83 -4.81
N LEU A 273 2.41 -20.94 -4.09
CA LEU A 273 1.38 -21.95 -3.87
C LEU A 273 0.19 -21.38 -3.07
N LYS A 274 0.47 -20.58 -2.04
CA LYS A 274 -0.56 -19.86 -1.27
C LYS A 274 -1.33 -18.88 -2.14
N ALA A 275 -0.66 -18.17 -3.06
CA ALA A 275 -1.34 -17.28 -4.00
C ALA A 275 -2.29 -18.05 -4.94
N VAL A 276 -1.87 -19.18 -5.51
CA VAL A 276 -2.75 -20.07 -6.29
C VAL A 276 -3.95 -20.52 -5.45
N LEU A 277 -3.70 -20.92 -4.20
CA LEU A 277 -4.76 -21.37 -3.30
C LEU A 277 -5.76 -20.25 -2.97
N GLY A 278 -5.28 -19.03 -2.74
CA GLY A 278 -6.12 -17.85 -2.54
C GLY A 278 -7.01 -17.56 -3.75
N ALA A 279 -6.47 -17.68 -4.98
CA ALA A 279 -7.26 -17.56 -6.19
C ALA A 279 -8.33 -18.66 -6.29
N ALA A 280 -7.98 -19.91 -5.92
CA ALA A 280 -8.91 -21.04 -5.90
C ALA A 280 -10.04 -20.87 -4.88
N VAL A 281 -9.76 -20.35 -3.68
CA VAL A 281 -10.77 -20.02 -2.66
C VAL A 281 -11.78 -19.01 -3.22
N ARG A 282 -11.27 -17.97 -3.88
CA ARG A 282 -12.11 -16.92 -4.47
C ARG A 282 -12.94 -17.43 -5.65
N ALA A 283 -12.42 -18.37 -6.44
CA ALA A 283 -13.20 -19.05 -7.48
C ALA A 283 -14.31 -19.95 -6.88
N ARG A 284 -14.08 -20.52 -5.69
CA ARG A 284 -15.04 -21.40 -5.01
C ARG A 284 -16.18 -20.64 -4.33
N ALA A 285 -15.91 -19.46 -3.75
CA ALA A 285 -16.89 -18.70 -2.96
C ALA A 285 -18.09 -18.15 -3.76
N GLU A 286 -18.01 -18.14 -5.09
CA GLU A 286 -19.09 -17.66 -5.98
C GLU A 286 -19.85 -18.81 -6.70
N ARG A 287 -19.65 -20.07 -6.29
CA ARG A 287 -20.50 -21.21 -6.68
C ARG A 287 -21.61 -21.45 -5.67
#